data_AF-A0AAJ0SDG9-F1
#
_entry.id   AF-A0AAJ0SDG9-F1
#
_cell.length_a   1.000
_cell.length_b   1.000
_cell.length_c   1.000
_cell.angle_alpha   90.00
_cell.angle_beta   90.00
_cell.angle_gamma   90.00
#
_symmetry.space_group_name_H-M   'P 1'
#
loop_
_entity.id
_entity.type
_entity.pdbx_description
1 polymer ?
#
loop_
_entity_poly.entity_id
_entity_poly.type
_entity_poly.pdbx_seq_one_letter_code
_entity_poly.pdbx_strand_id
1 'polypeptide(L)'
;MQNILKIVFVITSLLIIAQCSSIPFIIDNESYYIQTIKWINEYGFVKGLANLHLFLGQTSGWHVTQSVFNFSFLYKNFNDLSGFCLLLGTFFSIQKLNEFFTNNNRNYLVAGLLPLFNIFLFQFISAPSPDVPVYVFSIVLFFYFLENFKKPTPEVFNLIVILVLFLVYIKNTMLTFGIIPLILLTLHFKLLSKKLLKPILLAILIISLFIIKNMIVCGSPIFPSKGFNSLSTAYGIPDAIENFYYDSIKHFGYSVTAEHYNSMSPFSLFLKWLTLPKLHGLFNSLSIFLIVFVPFFIYKFQNKKSLWILYIVMVLQLVLLFMTSPQYRFFMNFILFFSLFCFACLIQNKKTINSLLTLSLIPVFIVLFFPLNFNSFSNNPFMRKSSNFSVSNIVFPYKNTKSNTAFITLTLGNLNYDSPVNNDFFWGNGDGVLPCVNKDQIEYFKKHFNTIPQMRTNDLKDGFYAKDLSKK
;
A
#
# COMPACT_ATOMS: atom_id res chain seq x y z
N MET A 1 17.89 -13.28 -23.41
CA MET A 1 17.81 -11.91 -22.86
C MET A 1 19.00 -11.09 -23.34
N GLN A 2 18.76 -9.90 -23.90
CA GLN A 2 19.83 -9.03 -24.42
C GLN A 2 20.82 -8.59 -23.33
N ASN A 3 22.09 -8.37 -23.68
CA ASN A 3 23.15 -8.03 -22.72
C ASN A 3 22.84 -6.78 -21.88
N ILE A 4 22.30 -5.72 -22.49
CA ILE A 4 21.99 -4.48 -21.77
C ILE A 4 20.87 -4.67 -20.74
N LEU A 5 19.86 -5.48 -21.05
CA LEU A 5 18.76 -5.79 -20.14
C LEU A 5 19.26 -6.61 -18.93
N LYS A 6 20.22 -7.52 -19.15
CA LYS A 6 20.90 -8.24 -18.06
C LYS A 6 21.65 -7.29 -17.14
N ILE A 7 22.40 -6.35 -17.71
CA ILE A 7 23.16 -5.36 -16.94
C ILE A 7 22.21 -4.48 -16.12
N VAL A 8 21.16 -3.93 -16.73
CA VAL A 8 20.15 -3.13 -16.02
C VAL A 8 19.50 -3.93 -14.90
N PHE A 9 19.14 -5.20 -15.14
CA PHE A 9 18.57 -6.06 -14.11
C PHE A 9 19.54 -6.28 -12.93
N VAL A 10 20.79 -6.61 -13.20
CA VAL A 10 21.81 -6.84 -12.15
C VAL A 10 22.05 -5.58 -11.33
N ILE A 11 22.26 -4.43 -11.99
CA ILE A 11 22.46 -3.15 -11.29
C ILE A 11 21.22 -2.79 -10.47
N THR A 12 20.02 -2.91 -11.05
CA THR A 12 18.77 -2.64 -10.31
C THR A 12 18.64 -3.55 -9.10
N SER A 13 18.99 -4.84 -9.22
CA SER A 13 18.93 -5.81 -8.13
C SER A 13 19.88 -5.43 -6.99
N LEU A 14 21.12 -5.02 -7.31
CA LEU A 14 22.08 -4.53 -6.32
C LEU A 14 21.58 -3.26 -5.63
N LEU A 15 20.98 -2.33 -6.38
CA LEU A 15 20.41 -1.10 -5.82
C LEU A 15 19.20 -1.41 -4.90
N ILE A 16 18.33 -2.36 -5.27
CA ILE A 16 17.21 -2.81 -4.42
C ILE A 16 17.75 -3.34 -3.09
N ILE A 17 18.74 -4.24 -3.14
CA ILE A 17 19.36 -4.83 -1.92
C ILE A 17 19.94 -3.73 -1.04
N ALA A 18 20.68 -2.80 -1.63
CA ALA A 18 21.25 -1.67 -0.91
C ALA A 18 20.16 -0.79 -0.27
N GLN A 19 19.09 -0.44 -1.00
CA GLN A 19 17.98 0.34 -0.44
C GLN A 19 17.27 -0.39 0.72
N CYS A 20 17.06 -1.70 0.61
CA CYS A 20 16.45 -2.50 1.67
C CYS A 20 17.29 -2.49 2.96
N SER A 21 18.60 -2.65 2.82
CA SER A 21 19.51 -2.58 3.97
C SER A 21 19.68 -1.16 4.58
N SER A 22 19.06 -0.14 3.98
CA SER A 22 19.18 1.27 4.38
C SER A 22 18.07 1.70 5.33
N ILE A 23 18.15 2.95 5.81
CA ILE A 23 17.20 3.51 6.77
C ILE A 23 15.76 3.49 6.19
N PRO A 24 14.73 3.03 6.93
CA PRO A 24 13.34 3.10 6.48
C PRO A 24 12.88 4.53 6.20
N PHE A 25 12.28 4.80 5.03
CA PHE A 25 11.86 6.17 4.67
C PHE A 25 10.44 6.52 5.12
N ILE A 26 9.47 5.62 4.89
CA ILE A 26 8.04 5.88 5.07
C ILE A 26 7.66 6.07 6.54
N ILE A 27 6.83 7.07 6.83
CA ILE A 27 6.36 7.35 8.19
C ILE A 27 5.41 6.29 8.75
N ASP A 28 4.60 5.64 7.92
CA ASP A 28 3.69 4.56 8.34
C ASP A 28 4.43 3.39 9.00
N ASN A 29 5.72 3.22 8.67
CA ASN A 29 6.58 2.25 9.32
C ASN A 29 6.76 2.53 10.82
N GLU A 30 6.92 3.81 11.18
CA GLU A 30 7.07 4.29 12.56
C GLU A 30 5.74 4.42 13.31
N SER A 31 4.61 4.35 12.60
CA SER A 31 3.30 4.37 13.23
C SER A 31 2.76 2.97 13.49
N TYR A 32 2.75 2.08 12.50
CA TYR A 32 2.12 0.77 12.68
C TYR A 32 2.76 -0.44 12.01
N TYR A 33 3.60 -0.30 10.96
CA TYR A 33 4.11 -1.52 10.29
C TYR A 33 4.94 -2.40 11.24
N ILE A 34 5.90 -1.79 11.95
CA ILE A 34 6.77 -2.49 12.91
C ILE A 34 5.93 -3.18 13.98
N GLN A 35 5.02 -2.43 14.62
CA GLN A 35 4.20 -2.91 15.71
C GLN A 35 3.23 -4.01 15.25
N THR A 36 2.57 -3.85 14.10
CA THR A 36 1.71 -4.89 13.52
C THR A 36 2.49 -6.19 13.30
N ILE A 37 3.70 -6.13 12.75
CA ILE A 37 4.52 -7.32 12.50
C ILE A 37 4.96 -7.97 13.81
N LYS A 38 5.38 -7.18 14.80
CA LYS A 38 5.71 -7.70 16.15
C LYS A 38 4.53 -8.43 16.79
N TRP A 39 3.34 -7.83 16.77
CA TRP A 39 2.13 -8.46 17.30
C TRP A 39 1.86 -9.82 16.65
N ILE A 40 2.00 -9.91 15.33
CA ILE A 40 1.77 -11.16 14.60
C ILE A 40 2.85 -12.20 14.94
N ASN A 41 4.12 -11.81 15.03
CA ASN A 41 5.21 -12.72 15.40
C ASN A 41 5.00 -13.34 16.80
N GLU A 42 4.65 -12.52 17.79
CA GLU A 42 4.60 -12.94 19.19
C GLU A 42 3.26 -13.60 19.57
N TYR A 43 2.14 -13.04 19.08
CA TYR A 43 0.80 -13.41 19.54
C TYR A 43 -0.17 -13.78 18.42
N GLY A 44 0.21 -13.59 17.15
CA GLY A 44 -0.70 -13.74 16.01
C GLY A 44 -1.74 -12.61 15.94
N PHE A 45 -2.98 -12.95 15.60
CA PHE A 45 -4.07 -11.97 15.62
C PHE A 45 -4.66 -11.84 17.02
N VAL A 46 -4.51 -10.66 17.61
CA VAL A 46 -5.00 -10.34 18.96
C VAL A 46 -6.36 -9.66 18.91
N LYS A 47 -7.29 -10.08 19.77
CA LYS A 47 -8.66 -9.57 19.77
C LYS A 47 -8.71 -8.10 20.17
N GLY A 48 -9.38 -7.27 19.38
CA GLY A 48 -9.58 -5.85 19.69
C GLY A 48 -8.29 -5.03 19.77
N LEU A 49 -7.22 -5.49 19.10
CA LEU A 49 -5.93 -4.79 19.06
C LEU A 49 -6.04 -3.35 18.54
N ALA A 50 -7.02 -3.07 17.69
CA ALA A 50 -7.29 -1.70 17.23
C ALA A 50 -7.71 -0.74 18.36
N ASN A 51 -8.22 -1.23 19.50
CA ASN A 51 -8.52 -0.39 20.66
C ASN A 51 -7.24 0.14 21.33
N LEU A 52 -6.12 -0.59 21.24
CA LEU A 52 -4.83 -0.12 21.72
C LEU A 52 -4.32 1.01 20.81
N HIS A 53 -4.30 0.76 19.51
CA HIS A 53 -3.90 1.76 18.51
C HIS A 53 -4.65 1.55 17.19
N LEU A 54 -5.40 2.57 16.74
CA LEU A 54 -6.32 2.44 15.61
C LEU A 54 -5.65 1.95 14.32
N PHE A 55 -4.40 2.35 14.06
CA PHE A 55 -3.71 1.91 12.84
C PHE A 55 -3.34 0.42 12.87
N LEU A 56 -3.28 -0.23 14.04
CA LEU A 56 -3.11 -1.69 14.10
C LEU A 56 -4.33 -2.41 13.51
N GLY A 57 -5.49 -1.76 13.47
CA GLY A 57 -6.65 -2.24 12.72
C GLY A 57 -6.42 -2.29 11.20
N GLN A 58 -5.46 -1.54 10.66
CA GLN A 58 -5.05 -1.57 9.26
C GLN A 58 -4.11 -2.75 8.94
N THR A 59 -4.19 -3.85 9.70
CA THR A 59 -3.34 -5.04 9.51
C THR A 59 -3.48 -5.58 8.09
N SER A 60 -2.56 -5.19 7.22
CA SER A 60 -2.52 -5.58 5.82
C SER A 60 -2.11 -7.04 5.69
N GLY A 61 -2.65 -7.73 4.67
CA GLY A 61 -2.16 -9.05 4.26
C GLY A 61 -0.66 -9.06 3.93
N TRP A 62 -0.09 -7.92 3.56
CA TRP A 62 1.35 -7.79 3.34
C TRP A 62 2.17 -7.85 4.63
N HIS A 63 1.68 -7.27 5.73
CA HIS A 63 2.33 -7.37 7.03
C HIS A 63 2.23 -8.80 7.59
N VAL A 64 1.12 -9.50 7.33
CA VAL A 64 1.00 -10.93 7.64
C VAL A 64 2.05 -11.73 6.88
N THR A 65 2.22 -11.47 5.58
CA THR A 65 3.26 -12.15 4.78
C THR A 65 4.66 -11.81 5.29
N GLN A 66 4.92 -10.55 5.62
CA GLN A 66 6.20 -10.11 6.19
C GLN A 66 6.49 -10.79 7.53
N SER A 67 5.49 -11.02 8.38
CA SER A 67 5.68 -11.70 9.67
C SER A 67 6.20 -13.13 9.50
N VAL A 68 5.75 -13.84 8.46
CA VAL A 68 6.20 -15.20 8.15
C VAL A 68 7.64 -15.23 7.65
N PHE A 69 8.04 -14.22 6.87
CA PHE A 69 9.35 -14.18 6.18
C PHE A 69 10.36 -13.22 6.80
N ASN A 70 10.05 -12.57 7.93
CA ASN A 70 11.04 -11.77 8.65
C ASN A 70 12.05 -12.64 9.39
N PHE A 71 11.71 -13.90 9.71
CA PHE A 71 12.55 -14.79 10.52
C PHE A 71 13.14 -14.07 11.75
N SER A 72 12.30 -13.31 12.47
CA SER A 72 12.72 -12.45 13.58
C SER A 72 13.50 -13.19 14.68
N PHE A 73 13.31 -14.51 14.78
CA PHE A 73 14.08 -15.41 15.65
C PHE A 73 15.55 -15.60 15.22
N LEU A 74 15.89 -15.36 13.95
CA LEU A 74 17.27 -15.37 13.43
C LEU A 74 17.91 -13.98 13.50
N TYR A 75 17.20 -12.97 13.00
CA TYR A 75 17.69 -11.60 12.97
C TYR A 75 16.53 -10.60 12.98
N LYS A 76 16.61 -9.65 13.91
CA LYS A 76 15.50 -8.72 14.19
C LYS A 76 15.24 -7.66 13.12
N ASN A 77 16.20 -7.38 12.22
CA ASN A 77 16.09 -6.27 11.25
C ASN A 77 15.65 -6.70 9.84
N PHE A 78 15.11 -7.90 9.64
CA PHE A 78 14.62 -8.33 8.32
C PHE A 78 13.17 -7.89 8.10
N ASN A 79 12.95 -6.81 7.35
CA ASN A 79 11.60 -6.29 7.03
C ASN A 79 11.48 -5.80 5.57
N ASP A 80 12.10 -6.54 4.66
CA ASP A 80 12.41 -6.10 3.29
C ASP A 80 11.55 -6.77 2.20
N LEU A 81 10.40 -7.37 2.56
CA LEU A 81 9.56 -8.11 1.61
C LEU A 81 9.13 -7.25 0.42
N SER A 82 8.92 -5.94 0.63
CA SER A 82 8.61 -5.00 -0.45
C SER A 82 9.75 -4.87 -1.48
N GLY A 83 11.01 -4.95 -1.05
CA GLY A 83 12.15 -5.01 -1.96
C GLY A 83 12.20 -6.29 -2.78
N PHE A 84 11.93 -7.44 -2.15
CA PHE A 84 11.80 -8.71 -2.87
C PHE A 84 10.67 -8.66 -3.90
N CYS A 85 9.52 -8.07 -3.55
CA CYS A 85 8.42 -7.87 -4.48
C CYS A 85 8.83 -6.99 -5.68
N LEU A 86 9.55 -5.89 -5.43
CA LEU A 86 10.06 -5.04 -6.51
C LEU A 86 11.09 -5.77 -7.39
N LEU A 87 11.93 -6.63 -6.81
CA LEU A 87 12.87 -7.46 -7.56
C LEU A 87 12.14 -8.42 -8.50
N LEU A 88 11.10 -9.10 -8.03
CA LEU A 88 10.25 -9.97 -8.86
C LEU A 88 9.52 -9.16 -9.95
N GLY A 89 9.00 -7.98 -9.60
CA GLY A 89 8.40 -7.06 -10.56
C GLY A 89 9.39 -6.61 -11.64
N THR A 90 10.61 -6.27 -11.25
CA THR A 90 11.70 -5.90 -12.17
C THR A 90 12.06 -7.06 -13.08
N PHE A 91 12.19 -8.27 -12.54
CA PHE A 91 12.45 -9.48 -13.33
C PHE A 91 11.35 -9.71 -14.37
N PHE A 92 10.09 -9.66 -13.94
CA PHE A 92 8.93 -9.76 -14.84
C PHE A 92 8.97 -8.68 -15.94
N SER A 93 9.20 -7.42 -15.57
CA SER A 93 9.30 -6.32 -16.53
C SER A 93 10.43 -6.51 -17.54
N ILE A 94 11.62 -6.92 -17.08
CA ILE A 94 12.75 -7.15 -17.98
C ILE A 94 12.46 -8.31 -18.95
N GLN A 95 11.79 -9.37 -18.49
CA GLN A 95 11.34 -10.45 -19.39
C GLN A 95 10.34 -9.92 -20.43
N LYS A 96 9.33 -9.15 -20.02
CA LYS A 96 8.33 -8.58 -20.95
C LYS A 96 8.95 -7.61 -21.93
N LEU A 97 9.91 -6.81 -21.49
CA LEU A 97 10.64 -5.93 -22.39
C LEU A 97 11.48 -6.71 -23.42
N ASN A 98 12.12 -7.80 -23.00
CA ASN A 98 12.86 -8.66 -23.93
C ASN A 98 11.93 -9.30 -24.98
N GLU A 99 10.75 -9.75 -24.57
CA GLU A 99 9.70 -10.28 -25.46
C GLU A 99 9.16 -9.18 -26.39
N PHE A 100 8.98 -7.95 -25.91
CA PHE A 100 8.58 -6.80 -26.73
C PHE A 100 9.53 -6.56 -27.91
N PHE A 101 10.84 -6.66 -27.68
CA PHE A 101 11.83 -6.48 -28.75
C PHE A 101 11.77 -7.56 -29.84
N THR A 102 11.00 -8.63 -29.64
CA THR A 102 10.72 -9.65 -30.65
C THR A 102 9.31 -9.55 -31.22
N ASN A 103 8.29 -9.29 -30.40
CA ASN A 103 6.89 -9.35 -30.82
C ASN A 103 6.26 -7.98 -31.14
N ASN A 104 6.96 -6.88 -30.84
CA ASN A 104 6.51 -5.49 -30.99
C ASN A 104 5.12 -5.19 -30.36
N ASN A 105 4.64 -6.01 -29.42
CA ASN A 105 3.37 -5.81 -28.76
C ASN A 105 3.51 -4.80 -27.61
N ARG A 106 2.88 -3.64 -27.73
CA ARG A 106 3.03 -2.55 -26.75
C ARG A 106 2.57 -2.92 -25.33
N ASN A 107 1.70 -3.91 -25.15
CA ASN A 107 1.32 -4.36 -23.81
C ASN A 107 2.54 -4.91 -23.03
N TYR A 108 3.46 -5.57 -23.73
CA TYR A 108 4.74 -6.05 -23.18
C TYR A 108 5.69 -4.89 -22.89
N LEU A 109 5.67 -3.85 -23.74
CA LEU A 109 6.43 -2.63 -23.50
C LEU A 109 5.94 -1.92 -22.23
N VAL A 110 4.63 -1.71 -22.07
CA VAL A 110 4.06 -1.07 -20.86
C VAL A 110 4.47 -1.79 -19.59
N ALA A 111 4.32 -3.13 -19.54
CA ALA A 111 4.77 -3.93 -18.41
C ALA A 111 6.30 -3.86 -18.22
N GLY A 112 7.05 -3.81 -19.33
CA GLY A 112 8.51 -3.79 -19.33
C GLY A 112 9.15 -2.48 -18.90
N LEU A 113 8.40 -1.37 -18.90
CA LEU A 113 8.90 -0.04 -18.55
C LEU A 113 8.71 0.33 -17.07
N LEU A 114 8.14 -0.56 -16.24
CA LEU A 114 8.01 -0.35 -14.78
C LEU A 114 9.32 0.15 -14.12
N PRO A 115 10.53 -0.34 -14.47
CA PRO A 115 11.77 0.13 -13.84
C PRO A 115 12.05 1.64 -14.03
N LEU A 116 11.42 2.32 -14.99
CA LEU A 116 11.53 3.78 -15.11
C LEU A 116 10.97 4.53 -13.89
N PHE A 117 10.09 3.89 -13.12
CA PHE A 117 9.54 4.45 -11.88
C PHE A 117 10.33 4.06 -10.62
N ASN A 118 11.49 3.40 -10.75
CA ASN A 118 12.28 2.97 -9.60
C ASN A 118 12.67 4.12 -8.67
N ILE A 119 12.90 5.33 -9.19
CA ILE A 119 13.16 6.52 -8.38
C ILE A 119 12.07 6.75 -7.32
N PHE A 120 10.81 6.51 -7.70
CA PHE A 120 9.66 6.59 -6.81
C PHE A 120 9.53 5.33 -5.95
N LEU A 121 9.57 4.14 -6.55
CA LEU A 121 9.35 2.86 -5.85
C LEU A 121 10.38 2.60 -4.76
N PHE A 122 11.63 3.05 -4.94
CA PHE A 122 12.71 2.87 -3.97
C PHE A 122 12.44 3.58 -2.64
N GLN A 123 11.61 4.61 -2.63
CA GLN A 123 11.21 5.27 -1.39
C GLN A 123 10.34 4.38 -0.49
N PHE A 124 9.86 3.24 -1.00
CA PHE A 124 8.91 2.36 -0.31
C PHE A 124 9.44 0.96 0.01
N ILE A 125 10.63 0.58 -0.46
CA ILE A 125 11.12 -0.81 -0.36
C ILE A 125 12.00 -1.10 0.85
N SER A 126 12.44 -0.07 1.58
CA SER A 126 13.18 -0.20 2.85
C SER A 126 12.25 -0.40 4.06
N ALA A 127 10.98 -0.72 3.81
CA ALA A 127 9.95 -1.01 4.78
C ALA A 127 8.91 -1.92 4.12
N PRO A 128 8.13 -2.70 4.87
CA PRO A 128 7.13 -3.62 4.32
C PRO A 128 5.86 -2.86 3.92
N SER A 129 5.99 -1.83 3.08
CA SER A 129 4.87 -1.03 2.63
C SER A 129 3.93 -1.85 1.73
N PRO A 130 2.61 -1.88 2.02
CA PRO A 130 1.63 -2.56 1.19
C PRO A 130 1.39 -1.85 -0.16
N ASP A 131 1.95 -0.65 -0.36
CA ASP A 131 1.82 0.10 -1.62
C ASP A 131 2.63 -0.56 -2.75
N VAL A 132 3.85 -1.02 -2.46
CA VAL A 132 4.74 -1.67 -3.45
C VAL A 132 4.10 -2.91 -4.10
N PRO A 133 3.63 -3.91 -3.35
CA PRO A 133 3.00 -5.08 -3.97
C PRO A 133 1.73 -4.68 -4.72
N VAL A 134 0.96 -3.69 -4.25
CA VAL A 134 -0.19 -3.20 -5.01
C VAL A 134 0.24 -2.68 -6.38
N TYR A 135 1.29 -1.89 -6.46
CA TYR A 135 1.78 -1.34 -7.73
C TYR A 135 2.33 -2.42 -8.66
N VAL A 136 3.18 -3.30 -8.14
CA VAL A 136 3.81 -4.39 -8.93
C VAL A 136 2.75 -5.37 -9.44
N PHE A 137 1.91 -5.91 -8.56
CA PHE A 137 0.90 -6.91 -8.95
C PHE A 137 -0.23 -6.30 -9.78
N SER A 138 -0.52 -5.00 -9.67
CA SER A 138 -1.44 -4.32 -10.61
C SER A 138 -0.92 -4.37 -12.04
N ILE A 139 0.37 -4.08 -12.27
CA ILE A 139 0.98 -4.14 -13.61
C ILE A 139 0.93 -5.57 -14.16
N VAL A 140 1.22 -6.58 -13.33
CA VAL A 140 1.12 -8.00 -13.71
C VAL A 140 -0.33 -8.36 -14.07
N LEU A 141 -1.29 -7.98 -13.22
CA LEU A 141 -2.73 -8.19 -13.45
C LEU A 141 -3.18 -7.57 -14.76
N PHE A 142 -2.84 -6.29 -14.99
CA PHE A 142 -3.24 -5.57 -16.20
C PHE A 142 -2.60 -6.19 -17.44
N PHE A 143 -1.33 -6.61 -17.38
CA PHE A 143 -0.68 -7.31 -18.48
C PHE A 143 -1.45 -8.60 -18.86
N TYR A 144 -1.73 -9.48 -17.89
CA TYR A 144 -2.44 -10.72 -18.17
C TYR A 144 -3.88 -10.49 -18.65
N PHE A 145 -4.57 -9.50 -18.08
CA PHE A 145 -5.90 -9.09 -18.53
C PHE A 145 -5.88 -8.63 -19.99
N LEU A 146 -4.96 -7.75 -20.37
CA LEU A 146 -4.88 -7.18 -21.71
C LEU A 146 -4.54 -8.23 -22.77
N GLU A 147 -3.59 -9.12 -22.48
CA GLU A 147 -3.15 -10.16 -23.41
C GLU A 147 -4.18 -11.27 -23.59
N ASN A 148 -4.97 -11.57 -22.55
CA ASN A 148 -5.91 -12.67 -22.55
C ASN A 148 -7.38 -12.23 -22.68
N PHE A 149 -7.65 -10.95 -22.92
CA PHE A 149 -9.01 -10.41 -22.99
C PHE A 149 -9.88 -11.08 -24.07
N LYS A 150 -9.32 -11.35 -25.25
CA LYS A 150 -10.09 -11.90 -26.39
C LYS A 150 -10.24 -13.42 -26.35
N LYS A 151 -9.26 -14.13 -25.80
CA LYS A 151 -9.18 -15.59 -25.77
C LYS A 151 -8.59 -16.03 -24.43
N PRO A 152 -9.32 -15.85 -23.31
CA PRO A 152 -8.81 -16.27 -22.01
C PRO A 152 -8.79 -17.79 -21.91
N THR A 153 -7.81 -18.35 -21.21
CA THR A 153 -7.86 -19.73 -20.75
C THR A 153 -8.36 -19.79 -19.30
N PRO A 154 -8.94 -20.93 -18.85
CA PRO A 154 -9.31 -21.10 -17.44
C PRO A 154 -8.14 -20.88 -16.47
N GLU A 155 -6.92 -21.25 -16.86
CA GLU A 155 -5.72 -21.08 -16.03
C GLU A 155 -5.38 -19.59 -15.84
N VAL A 156 -5.40 -18.80 -16.92
CA VAL A 156 -5.16 -17.36 -16.82
C VAL A 156 -6.30 -16.66 -16.09
N PHE A 157 -7.55 -17.10 -16.28
CA PHE A 157 -8.67 -16.59 -15.51
C PHE A 157 -8.47 -16.82 -14.00
N ASN A 158 -8.05 -18.03 -13.60
CA ASN A 158 -7.73 -18.33 -12.20
C ASN A 158 -6.58 -17.46 -11.68
N LEU A 159 -5.53 -17.24 -12.46
CA LEU A 159 -4.44 -16.33 -12.11
C LEU A 159 -4.95 -14.90 -11.87
N ILE A 160 -5.82 -14.39 -12.74
CA ILE A 160 -6.43 -13.06 -12.59
C ILE A 160 -7.26 -13.00 -11.31
N VAL A 161 -8.07 -14.02 -11.01
CA VAL A 161 -8.84 -14.09 -9.76
C VAL A 161 -7.91 -14.10 -8.55
N ILE A 162 -6.83 -14.91 -8.56
CA ILE A 162 -5.82 -14.95 -7.49
C ILE A 162 -5.20 -13.57 -7.27
N LEU A 163 -4.75 -12.90 -8.34
CA LEU A 163 -4.11 -11.59 -8.25
C LEU A 163 -5.08 -10.53 -7.70
N VAL A 164 -6.34 -10.52 -8.13
CA VAL A 164 -7.36 -9.60 -7.63
C VAL A 164 -7.65 -9.86 -6.15
N LEU A 165 -7.88 -11.12 -5.75
CA LEU A 165 -8.13 -11.48 -4.36
C LEU A 165 -6.92 -11.11 -3.46
N PHE A 166 -5.70 -11.33 -3.94
CA PHE A 166 -4.49 -10.98 -3.21
C PHE A 166 -4.34 -9.47 -3.04
N LEU A 167 -4.61 -8.68 -4.10
CA LEU A 167 -4.60 -7.23 -4.05
C LEU A 167 -5.63 -6.66 -3.06
N VAL A 168 -6.85 -7.22 -3.05
CA VAL A 168 -7.90 -6.86 -2.07
C VAL A 168 -7.49 -7.24 -0.64
N TYR A 169 -6.88 -8.41 -0.47
CA TYR A 169 -6.37 -8.88 0.83
C TYR A 169 -5.25 -7.99 1.38
N ILE A 170 -4.36 -7.50 0.51
CA ILE A 170 -3.33 -6.52 0.88
C ILE A 170 -3.99 -5.18 1.24
N LYS A 171 -4.92 -4.71 0.40
CA LYS A 171 -5.50 -3.37 0.53
C LYS A 171 -6.93 -3.29 0.00
N ASN A 172 -7.85 -2.87 0.88
CA ASN A 172 -9.27 -2.72 0.57
C ASN A 172 -9.56 -1.73 -0.58
N THR A 173 -8.69 -0.74 -0.82
CA THR A 173 -8.83 0.21 -1.94
C THR A 173 -8.79 -0.46 -3.32
N MET A 174 -8.33 -1.71 -3.42
CA MET A 174 -8.29 -2.49 -4.67
C MET A 174 -9.61 -3.22 -4.97
N LEU A 175 -10.67 -3.02 -4.18
CA LEU A 175 -11.96 -3.69 -4.38
C LEU A 175 -12.53 -3.49 -5.80
N THR A 176 -12.27 -2.33 -6.43
CA THR A 176 -12.66 -2.03 -7.82
C THR A 176 -12.09 -3.02 -8.83
N PHE A 177 -10.97 -3.68 -8.54
CA PHE A 177 -10.38 -4.67 -9.44
C PHE A 177 -11.22 -5.94 -9.54
N GLY A 178 -12.15 -6.18 -8.61
CA GLY A 178 -13.14 -7.26 -8.70
C GLY A 178 -13.93 -7.24 -10.02
N ILE A 179 -14.08 -6.07 -10.65
CA ILE A 179 -14.76 -5.91 -11.94
C ILE A 179 -14.02 -6.62 -13.08
N ILE A 180 -12.69 -6.74 -13.00
CA ILE A 180 -11.86 -7.32 -14.06
C ILE A 180 -12.22 -8.80 -14.34
N PRO A 181 -12.14 -9.73 -13.36
CA PRO A 181 -12.55 -11.11 -13.57
C PRO A 181 -14.05 -11.24 -13.85
N LEU A 182 -14.90 -10.38 -13.27
CA LEU A 182 -16.34 -10.41 -13.56
C LEU A 182 -16.62 -10.11 -15.03
N ILE A 183 -15.97 -9.11 -15.62
CA ILE A 183 -16.11 -8.80 -17.05
C ILE A 183 -15.59 -9.95 -17.92
N LEU A 184 -14.44 -10.54 -17.58
CA LEU A 184 -13.93 -11.70 -18.32
C LEU A 184 -14.90 -12.88 -18.28
N LEU A 185 -15.46 -13.16 -17.10
CA LEU A 185 -16.45 -14.23 -16.92
C LEU A 185 -17.70 -13.97 -17.75
N THR A 186 -18.24 -12.75 -17.72
CA THR A 186 -19.44 -12.38 -18.49
C THR A 186 -19.21 -12.50 -19.98
N LEU A 187 -18.08 -11.99 -20.49
CA LEU A 187 -17.77 -12.02 -21.93
C LEU A 187 -17.47 -13.44 -22.45
N HIS A 188 -16.91 -14.31 -21.60
CA HIS A 188 -16.47 -15.67 -21.97
C HIS A 188 -17.18 -16.77 -21.18
N PHE A 189 -18.44 -16.54 -20.82
CA PHE A 189 -19.18 -17.37 -19.87
C PHE A 189 -19.21 -18.85 -20.26
N LYS A 190 -19.50 -19.18 -21.52
CA LYS A 190 -19.57 -20.57 -22.01
C LYS A 190 -18.27 -21.37 -21.79
N LEU A 191 -17.13 -20.69 -21.85
CA LEU A 191 -15.81 -21.30 -21.67
C LEU A 191 -15.45 -21.42 -20.18
N LEU A 192 -15.59 -20.32 -19.44
CA LEU A 192 -15.10 -20.20 -18.07
C LEU A 192 -16.04 -20.84 -17.04
N SER A 193 -17.35 -20.87 -17.29
CA SER A 193 -18.35 -21.42 -16.36
C SER A 193 -18.08 -22.87 -15.98
N LYS A 194 -17.49 -23.65 -16.89
CA LYS A 194 -17.15 -25.07 -16.71
C LYS A 194 -16.05 -25.32 -15.67
N LYS A 195 -15.29 -24.30 -15.27
CA LYS A 195 -14.12 -24.43 -14.37
C LYS A 195 -14.17 -23.45 -13.19
N LEU A 196 -15.37 -22.99 -12.79
CA LEU A 196 -15.54 -21.98 -11.74
C LEU A 196 -15.35 -22.48 -10.30
N LEU A 197 -15.38 -23.79 -10.05
CA LEU A 197 -15.30 -24.31 -8.68
C LEU A 197 -14.05 -23.81 -7.94
N LYS A 198 -12.87 -23.91 -8.58
CA LYS A 198 -11.60 -23.45 -7.99
C LYS A 198 -11.58 -21.94 -7.66
N PRO A 199 -11.86 -21.03 -8.60
CA PRO A 199 -11.85 -19.60 -8.30
C PRO A 199 -12.93 -19.19 -7.29
N ILE A 200 -14.09 -19.84 -7.28
CA ILE A 200 -15.15 -19.58 -6.28
C ILE A 200 -14.69 -20.01 -4.89
N LEU A 201 -14.19 -21.24 -4.73
CA LEU A 201 -13.71 -21.72 -3.43
C LEU A 201 -12.57 -20.85 -2.89
N LEU A 202 -11.65 -20.41 -3.77
CA LEU A 202 -10.60 -19.50 -3.38
C LEU A 202 -11.14 -18.13 -2.98
N ALA A 203 -12.09 -17.57 -3.72
CA ALA A 203 -12.73 -16.30 -3.37
C ALA A 203 -13.42 -16.36 -2.01
N ILE A 204 -14.18 -17.43 -1.75
CA ILE A 204 -14.83 -17.66 -0.46
C ILE A 204 -13.77 -17.74 0.64
N LEU A 205 -12.74 -18.56 0.47
CA LEU A 205 -11.67 -18.73 1.46
C LEU A 205 -10.99 -17.39 1.80
N ILE A 206 -10.54 -16.64 0.79
CA ILE A 206 -9.79 -15.40 1.01
C ILE A 206 -10.67 -14.31 1.61
N ILE A 207 -11.93 -14.17 1.16
CA ILE A 207 -12.88 -13.21 1.73
C ILE A 207 -13.21 -13.59 3.18
N SER A 208 -13.43 -14.87 3.47
CA SER A 208 -13.65 -15.34 4.84
C SER A 208 -12.45 -15.04 5.73
N LEU A 209 -11.22 -15.33 5.29
CA LEU A 209 -10.01 -15.01 6.05
C LEU A 209 -9.84 -13.51 6.28
N PHE A 210 -10.15 -12.68 5.27
CA PHE A 210 -10.12 -11.23 5.40
C PHE A 210 -11.11 -10.74 6.46
N ILE A 211 -12.34 -11.22 6.44
CA ILE A 211 -13.39 -10.87 7.41
C ILE A 211 -13.02 -11.37 8.81
N ILE A 212 -12.63 -12.64 8.96
CA ILE A 212 -12.24 -13.23 10.25
C ILE A 212 -11.11 -12.43 10.88
N LYS A 213 -10.07 -12.10 10.11
CA LYS A 213 -8.95 -11.28 10.57
C LYS A 213 -9.42 -9.91 11.08
N ASN A 214 -10.25 -9.18 10.33
CA ASN A 214 -10.76 -7.88 10.77
C ASN A 214 -11.67 -8.01 12.01
N MET A 215 -12.51 -9.04 12.06
CA MET A 215 -13.37 -9.35 13.22
C MET A 215 -12.56 -9.64 14.48
N ILE A 216 -11.39 -10.29 14.36
CA ILE A 216 -10.48 -10.49 15.48
C ILE A 216 -9.83 -9.15 15.86
N VAL A 217 -9.15 -8.49 14.92
CA VAL A 217 -8.29 -7.33 15.22
C VAL A 217 -9.09 -6.06 15.60
N CYS A 218 -10.18 -5.79 14.89
CA CYS A 218 -10.97 -4.56 15.03
C CYS A 218 -12.33 -4.79 15.67
N GLY A 219 -12.82 -6.03 15.66
CA GLY A 219 -14.19 -6.33 16.07
C GLY A 219 -15.25 -5.94 15.04
N SER A 220 -14.87 -5.67 13.78
CA SER A 220 -15.74 -5.34 12.66
C SER A 220 -15.29 -6.06 11.37
N PRO A 221 -16.18 -6.36 10.40
CA PRO A 221 -15.82 -7.17 9.23
C PRO A 221 -14.93 -6.44 8.21
N ILE A 222 -15.04 -5.12 8.13
CA ILE A 222 -14.26 -4.27 7.24
C ILE A 222 -13.84 -3.03 8.02
N PHE A 223 -12.54 -2.73 8.05
CA PHE A 223 -12.00 -1.56 8.73
C PHE A 223 -11.11 -0.74 7.77
N PRO A 224 -11.08 0.60 7.87
CA PRO A 224 -12.05 1.45 8.57
C PRO A 224 -13.31 1.62 7.71
N SER A 225 -14.47 1.19 8.20
CA SER A 225 -15.74 1.32 7.48
C SER A 225 -16.85 1.65 8.45
N LYS A 226 -17.70 2.61 8.09
CA LYS A 226 -18.93 2.93 8.85
C LYS A 226 -20.06 1.90 8.64
N GLY A 227 -19.81 0.88 7.83
CA GLY A 227 -20.78 -0.15 7.50
C GLY A 227 -20.63 -1.39 8.38
N PHE A 228 -21.75 -2.10 8.61
CA PHE A 228 -21.83 -3.37 9.33
C PHE A 228 -21.68 -3.33 10.86
N ASN A 229 -22.01 -2.22 11.50
CA ASN A 229 -21.94 -2.08 12.97
C ASN A 229 -22.80 -3.11 13.72
N SER A 230 -23.86 -3.65 13.10
CA SER A 230 -24.68 -4.73 13.67
C SER A 230 -23.95 -6.06 13.85
N LEU A 231 -22.84 -6.25 13.14
CA LEU A 231 -21.98 -7.43 13.23
C LEU A 231 -20.79 -7.21 14.16
N SER A 232 -20.72 -6.06 14.85
CA SER A 232 -19.59 -5.74 15.71
C SER A 232 -19.53 -6.61 16.96
N THR A 233 -18.31 -6.99 17.36
CA THR A 233 -18.08 -7.79 18.56
C THR A 233 -18.10 -6.94 19.83
N ALA A 234 -18.23 -7.58 21.00
CA ALA A 234 -18.21 -6.90 22.31
C ALA A 234 -16.89 -6.15 22.63
N TYR A 235 -15.79 -6.49 21.94
CA TYR A 235 -14.50 -5.82 22.05
C TYR A 235 -14.22 -4.91 20.86
N GLY A 236 -15.21 -4.65 20.01
CA GLY A 236 -15.07 -3.76 18.86
C GLY A 236 -14.75 -2.31 19.26
N ILE A 237 -14.22 -1.56 18.31
CA ILE A 237 -13.95 -0.13 18.48
C ILE A 237 -15.30 0.59 18.69
N PRO A 238 -15.42 1.50 19.67
CA PRO A 238 -16.64 2.27 19.85
C PRO A 238 -17.00 3.09 18.60
N ASP A 239 -18.28 3.14 18.24
CA ASP A 239 -18.79 3.83 17.04
C ASP A 239 -18.31 5.28 16.94
N ALA A 240 -18.25 6.01 18.07
CA ALA A 240 -17.79 7.40 18.09
C ALA A 240 -16.32 7.52 17.65
N ILE A 241 -15.47 6.59 18.08
CA ILE A 241 -14.04 6.56 17.74
C ILE A 241 -13.85 6.10 16.29
N GLU A 242 -14.58 5.08 15.84
CA GLU A 242 -14.52 4.61 14.45
C GLU A 242 -14.98 5.70 13.46
N ASN A 243 -16.07 6.41 13.79
CA ASN A 243 -16.53 7.55 13.00
C ASN A 243 -15.50 8.68 12.95
N PHE A 244 -14.95 9.05 14.11
CA PHE A 244 -13.87 10.04 14.18
C PHE A 244 -12.68 9.65 13.31
N TYR A 245 -12.28 8.38 13.34
CA TYR A 245 -11.15 7.89 12.58
C TYR A 245 -11.40 7.91 11.07
N TYR A 246 -12.56 7.40 10.64
CA TYR A 246 -12.98 7.42 9.24
C TYR A 246 -13.00 8.85 8.69
N ASP A 247 -13.61 9.79 9.43
CA ASP A 247 -13.70 11.19 9.01
C ASP A 247 -12.33 11.86 9.03
N SER A 248 -11.47 11.54 10.00
CA SER A 248 -10.09 12.04 10.04
C SER A 248 -9.28 11.62 8.80
N ILE A 249 -9.39 10.37 8.36
CA ILE A 249 -8.73 9.89 7.13
C ILE A 249 -9.26 10.62 5.88
N LYS A 250 -10.57 10.90 5.86
CA LYS A 250 -11.22 11.62 4.77
C LYS A 250 -10.73 13.06 4.68
N HIS A 251 -10.80 13.79 5.80
CA HIS A 251 -10.35 15.18 5.90
C HIS A 251 -8.86 15.32 5.61
N PHE A 252 -8.05 14.37 6.08
CA PHE A 252 -6.61 14.31 5.79
C PHE A 252 -6.32 14.21 4.28
N GLY A 253 -7.11 13.45 3.53
CA GLY A 253 -6.95 13.35 2.06
C GLY A 253 -7.11 14.69 1.32
N TYR A 254 -7.88 15.62 1.89
CA TYR A 254 -8.06 16.98 1.38
C TYR A 254 -7.15 18.02 2.07
N SER A 255 -6.40 17.61 3.09
CA SER A 255 -5.58 18.49 3.94
C SER A 255 -6.39 19.64 4.56
N VAL A 256 -7.60 19.35 5.04
CA VAL A 256 -8.51 20.30 5.69
C VAL A 256 -8.95 19.79 7.07
N THR A 257 -9.41 20.70 7.93
CA THR A 257 -10.09 20.35 9.18
C THR A 257 -11.53 19.90 8.93
N ALA A 258 -12.18 19.25 9.90
CA ALA A 258 -13.59 18.88 9.80
C ALA A 258 -14.52 20.08 9.51
N GLU A 259 -14.31 21.22 10.17
CA GLU A 259 -15.12 22.44 9.97
C GLU A 259 -15.05 22.93 8.52
N HIS A 260 -13.84 23.13 8.00
CA HIS A 260 -13.61 23.49 6.60
C HIS A 260 -14.15 22.45 5.61
N TYR A 261 -14.01 21.15 5.91
CA TYR A 261 -14.55 20.10 5.05
C TYR A 261 -16.07 20.24 4.87
N ASN A 262 -16.78 20.49 5.97
CA ASN A 262 -18.24 20.58 5.98
C ASN A 262 -18.77 21.91 5.41
N SER A 263 -17.96 22.99 5.43
CA SER A 263 -18.36 24.29 4.88
C SER A 263 -18.02 24.49 3.40
N MET A 264 -17.13 23.68 2.84
CA MET A 264 -16.71 23.79 1.45
C MET A 264 -17.63 23.02 0.49
N SER A 265 -17.89 23.60 -0.69
CA SER A 265 -18.57 22.88 -1.76
C SER A 265 -17.70 21.73 -2.30
N PRO A 266 -18.30 20.68 -2.90
CA PRO A 266 -17.53 19.60 -3.54
C PRO A 266 -16.53 20.11 -4.58
N PHE A 267 -16.88 21.15 -5.33
CA PHE A 267 -15.99 21.75 -6.32
C PHE A 267 -14.81 22.49 -5.67
N SER A 268 -15.06 23.25 -4.60
CA SER A 268 -14.01 23.91 -3.82
C SER A 268 -13.04 22.88 -3.20
N LEU A 269 -13.57 21.77 -2.67
CA LEU A 269 -12.77 20.65 -2.17
C LEU A 269 -11.92 20.02 -3.27
N PHE A 270 -12.50 19.82 -4.46
CA PHE A 270 -11.78 19.30 -5.62
C PHE A 270 -10.62 20.22 -6.04
N LEU A 271 -10.86 21.53 -6.14
CA LEU A 271 -9.80 22.50 -6.45
C LEU A 271 -8.71 22.54 -5.38
N LYS A 272 -9.08 22.48 -4.10
CA LYS A 272 -8.13 22.39 -2.98
C LYS A 272 -7.28 21.13 -3.05
N TRP A 273 -7.90 19.99 -3.33
CA TRP A 273 -7.22 18.71 -3.50
C TRP A 273 -6.24 18.75 -4.68
N LEU A 274 -6.66 19.33 -5.81
CA LEU A 274 -5.82 19.45 -7.00
C LEU A 274 -4.58 20.32 -6.75
N THR A 275 -4.75 21.39 -5.97
CA THR A 275 -3.72 22.40 -5.66
C THR A 275 -2.95 22.12 -4.37
N LEU A 276 -3.02 20.89 -3.83
CA LEU A 276 -2.22 20.52 -2.66
C LEU A 276 -0.72 20.75 -2.94
N PRO A 277 0.07 21.15 -1.94
CA PRO A 277 1.47 21.45 -2.16
C PRO A 277 2.29 20.19 -2.54
N LYS A 278 3.36 20.42 -3.30
CA LYS A 278 4.44 19.45 -3.59
C LYS A 278 3.93 18.17 -4.28
N LEU A 279 4.43 16.99 -3.89
CA LEU A 279 4.10 15.72 -4.55
C LEU A 279 2.60 15.39 -4.52
N HIS A 280 1.87 15.83 -3.49
CA HIS A 280 0.43 15.60 -3.41
C HIS A 280 -0.30 16.25 -4.59
N GLY A 281 -0.17 17.57 -4.78
CA GLY A 281 -0.82 18.25 -5.91
C GLY A 281 -0.25 17.84 -7.26
N LEU A 282 1.05 17.53 -7.35
CA LEU A 282 1.66 17.02 -8.57
C LEU A 282 0.99 15.73 -9.04
N PHE A 283 0.88 14.71 -8.17
CA PHE A 283 0.25 13.45 -8.54
C PHE A 283 -1.27 13.55 -8.65
N ASN A 284 -1.92 14.43 -7.90
CA ASN A 284 -3.35 14.70 -8.06
C ASN A 284 -3.63 15.32 -9.44
N SER A 285 -2.84 16.31 -9.84
CA SER A 285 -2.91 16.95 -11.16
C SER A 285 -2.60 15.96 -12.28
N LEU A 286 -1.56 15.13 -12.11
CA LEU A 286 -1.23 14.07 -13.06
C LEU A 286 -2.38 13.06 -13.20
N SER A 287 -3.08 12.73 -12.11
CA SER A 287 -4.24 11.82 -12.14
C SER A 287 -5.36 12.36 -13.01
N ILE A 288 -5.71 13.64 -12.85
CA ILE A 288 -6.74 14.30 -13.67
C ILE A 288 -6.28 14.45 -15.12
N PHE A 289 -5.01 14.82 -15.34
CA PHE A 289 -4.42 14.86 -16.68
C PHE A 289 -4.55 13.50 -17.38
N LEU A 290 -4.18 12.40 -16.71
CA LEU A 290 -4.32 11.06 -17.29
C LEU A 290 -5.79 10.72 -17.59
N ILE A 291 -6.74 11.04 -16.71
CA ILE A 291 -8.17 10.81 -17.00
C ILE A 291 -8.62 11.53 -18.26
N VAL A 292 -8.21 12.78 -18.46
CA VAL A 292 -8.63 13.58 -19.62
C VAL A 292 -7.94 13.10 -20.91
N PHE A 293 -6.64 12.78 -20.86
CA PHE A 293 -5.85 12.51 -22.06
C PHE A 293 -5.78 11.03 -22.47
N VAL A 294 -5.87 10.08 -21.53
CA VAL A 294 -5.81 8.64 -21.84
C VAL A 294 -6.86 8.20 -22.87
N PRO A 295 -8.13 8.65 -22.85
CA PRO A 295 -9.12 8.32 -23.88
C PRO A 295 -8.63 8.61 -25.31
N PHE A 296 -7.95 9.74 -25.52
CA PHE A 296 -7.36 10.10 -26.80
C PHE A 296 -6.25 9.11 -27.21
N PHE A 297 -5.36 8.74 -26.28
CA PHE A 297 -4.31 7.77 -26.55
C PHE A 297 -4.87 6.38 -26.86
N ILE A 298 -5.88 5.92 -26.12
CA ILE A 298 -6.54 4.64 -26.39
C ILE A 298 -7.16 4.68 -27.79
N TYR A 299 -7.96 5.69 -28.11
CA TYR A 299 -8.62 5.83 -29.40
C TYR A 299 -7.63 5.89 -30.57
N LYS A 300 -6.57 6.72 -30.45
CA LYS A 300 -5.60 6.95 -31.53
C LYS A 300 -4.65 5.79 -31.76
N PHE A 301 -4.14 5.14 -30.70
CA PHE A 301 -3.03 4.20 -30.83
C PHE A 301 -3.41 2.72 -30.65
N GLN A 302 -4.40 2.41 -29.81
CA GLN A 302 -4.76 1.03 -29.45
C GLN A 302 -6.23 0.92 -29.04
N ASN A 303 -7.17 1.23 -29.94
CA ASN A 303 -8.62 1.25 -29.64
C ASN A 303 -9.19 -0.14 -29.30
N LYS A 304 -8.75 -0.72 -28.18
CA LYS A 304 -9.01 -2.05 -27.67
C LYS A 304 -10.00 -1.93 -26.51
N LYS A 305 -11.07 -2.72 -26.54
CA LYS A 305 -12.07 -2.78 -25.47
C LYS A 305 -11.46 -3.02 -24.08
N SER A 306 -10.40 -3.83 -24.00
CA SER A 306 -9.71 -4.11 -22.73
C SER A 306 -9.06 -2.87 -22.11
N LEU A 307 -8.48 -1.97 -22.90
CA LEU A 307 -7.92 -0.71 -22.39
C LEU A 307 -9.02 0.25 -21.91
N TRP A 308 -10.14 0.32 -22.63
CA TRP A 308 -11.31 1.09 -22.19
C TRP A 308 -11.89 0.56 -20.86
N ILE A 309 -11.89 -0.75 -20.66
CA ILE A 309 -12.30 -1.35 -19.38
C ILE A 309 -11.35 -0.91 -18.26
N LEU A 310 -10.03 -0.99 -18.45
CA LEU A 310 -9.07 -0.49 -17.43
C LEU A 310 -9.24 1.01 -17.17
N TYR A 311 -9.54 1.80 -18.19
CA TYR A 311 -9.86 3.23 -18.05
C TYR A 311 -11.12 3.45 -17.20
N ILE A 312 -12.18 2.67 -17.41
CA ILE A 312 -13.41 2.74 -16.61
C ILE A 312 -13.12 2.34 -15.15
N VAL A 313 -12.35 1.28 -14.92
CA VAL A 313 -11.94 0.88 -13.55
C VAL A 313 -11.12 1.97 -12.88
N MET A 314 -10.25 2.65 -13.62
CA MET A 314 -9.50 3.83 -13.15
C MET A 314 -10.45 4.94 -12.71
N VAL A 315 -11.39 5.35 -13.56
CA VAL A 315 -12.36 6.43 -13.21
C VAL A 315 -13.18 6.04 -11.99
N LEU A 316 -13.67 4.80 -11.93
CA LEU A 316 -14.44 4.30 -10.78
C LEU A 316 -13.62 4.35 -9.49
N GLN A 317 -12.37 3.90 -9.52
CA GLN A 317 -11.50 3.93 -8.35
C GLN A 317 -11.27 5.37 -7.88
N LEU A 318 -11.04 6.33 -8.79
CA LEU A 318 -10.87 7.73 -8.37
C LEU A 318 -12.15 8.31 -7.75
N VAL A 319 -13.32 8.01 -8.31
CA VAL A 319 -14.62 8.45 -7.75
C VAL A 319 -14.79 7.92 -6.32
N LEU A 320 -14.52 6.64 -6.09
CA LEU A 320 -14.61 6.06 -4.74
C LEU A 320 -13.58 6.68 -3.78
N LEU A 321 -12.38 7.01 -4.27
CA LEU A 321 -11.37 7.68 -3.46
C LEU A 321 -11.77 9.10 -3.08
N PHE A 322 -12.45 9.85 -3.94
CA PHE A 322 -13.03 11.15 -3.57
C PHE A 322 -14.09 11.03 -2.46
N MET A 323 -14.85 9.94 -2.44
CA MET A 323 -15.87 9.70 -1.40
C MET A 323 -15.26 9.28 -0.04
N THR A 324 -14.06 8.69 -0.06
CA THR A 324 -13.45 8.02 1.10
C THR A 324 -12.18 8.71 1.58
N SER A 325 -11.09 8.67 0.80
CA SER A 325 -9.83 9.36 1.10
C SER A 325 -9.00 9.52 -0.18
N PRO A 326 -8.97 10.71 -0.81
CA PRO A 326 -8.35 10.90 -2.12
C PRO A 326 -6.83 11.10 -2.01
N GLN A 327 -6.13 10.13 -1.41
CA GLN A 327 -4.67 10.14 -1.36
C GLN A 327 -4.10 9.57 -2.66
N TYR A 328 -3.16 10.29 -3.29
CA TYR A 328 -2.56 9.86 -4.57
C TYR A 328 -1.98 8.44 -4.52
N ARG A 329 -1.44 8.01 -3.38
CA ARG A 329 -0.85 6.67 -3.20
C ARG A 329 -1.86 5.55 -3.41
N PHE A 330 -3.16 5.81 -3.20
CA PHE A 330 -4.23 4.84 -3.42
C PHE A 330 -4.64 4.74 -4.90
N PHE A 331 -4.16 5.65 -5.74
CA PHE A 331 -4.44 5.70 -7.17
C PHE A 331 -3.18 5.49 -8.05
N MET A 332 -2.01 5.44 -7.42
CA MET A 332 -0.71 5.40 -8.10
C MET A 332 -0.55 4.19 -9.03
N ASN A 333 -1.21 3.06 -8.77
CA ASN A 333 -1.25 1.93 -9.70
C ASN A 333 -1.71 2.31 -11.12
N PHE A 334 -2.71 3.20 -11.23
CA PHE A 334 -3.22 3.69 -12.51
C PHE A 334 -2.38 4.83 -13.07
N ILE A 335 -1.80 5.68 -12.22
CA ILE A 335 -0.81 6.68 -12.66
C ILE A 335 0.34 5.96 -13.36
N LEU A 336 0.95 4.97 -12.68
CA LEU A 336 2.04 4.16 -13.23
C LEU A 336 1.64 3.51 -14.56
N PHE A 337 0.54 2.75 -14.57
CA PHE A 337 0.11 2.01 -15.75
C PHE A 337 -0.17 2.94 -16.94
N PHE A 338 -0.97 3.99 -16.75
CA PHE A 338 -1.38 4.85 -17.86
C PHE A 338 -0.32 5.86 -18.29
N SER A 339 0.55 6.33 -17.40
CA SER A 339 1.76 7.07 -17.80
C SER A 339 2.67 6.21 -18.68
N LEU A 340 2.91 4.95 -18.30
CA LEU A 340 3.69 4.02 -19.10
C LEU A 340 2.99 3.67 -20.43
N PHE A 341 1.66 3.55 -20.45
CA PHE A 341 0.88 3.36 -21.68
C PHE A 341 1.00 4.54 -22.64
N CYS A 342 0.81 5.77 -22.17
CA CYS A 342 0.99 6.96 -22.99
C CYS A 342 2.43 7.06 -23.51
N PHE A 343 3.41 6.79 -22.66
CA PHE A 343 4.82 6.75 -23.04
C PHE A 343 5.09 5.68 -24.13
N ALA A 344 4.60 4.45 -23.95
CA ALA A 344 4.77 3.34 -24.88
C ALA A 344 4.06 3.58 -26.24
N CYS A 345 3.02 4.41 -26.28
CA CYS A 345 2.42 4.85 -27.53
C CYS A 345 3.35 5.75 -28.34
N LEU A 346 4.14 6.60 -27.68
CA LEU A 346 5.02 7.58 -28.31
C LEU A 346 6.43 7.04 -28.60
N ILE A 347 6.99 6.25 -27.69
CA ILE A 347 8.38 5.78 -27.75
C ILE A 347 8.40 4.26 -27.76
N GLN A 348 8.78 3.69 -28.90
CA GLN A 348 8.92 2.24 -29.11
C GLN A 348 10.33 1.86 -29.60
N ASN A 349 11.19 2.85 -29.88
CA ASN A 349 12.53 2.61 -30.38
C ASN A 349 13.40 1.93 -29.31
N LYS A 350 13.92 0.75 -29.65
CA LYS A 350 14.76 -0.07 -28.79
C LYS A 350 15.97 0.68 -28.21
N LYS A 351 16.69 1.47 -29.02
CA LYS A 351 17.88 2.21 -28.55
C LYS A 351 17.48 3.27 -27.52
N THR A 352 16.40 4.00 -27.79
CA THR A 352 15.85 5.00 -26.87
C THR A 352 15.41 4.36 -25.56
N ILE A 353 14.67 3.25 -25.61
CA ILE A 353 14.21 2.54 -24.41
C ILE A 353 15.39 2.06 -23.57
N ASN A 354 16.38 1.41 -24.18
CA ASN A 354 17.57 0.95 -23.47
C ASN A 354 18.36 2.11 -22.84
N SER A 355 18.45 3.24 -23.54
CA SER A 355 19.11 4.44 -23.02
C SER A 355 18.37 5.00 -21.81
N LEU A 356 17.04 5.12 -21.89
CA LEU A 356 16.22 5.63 -20.79
C LEU A 356 16.27 4.73 -19.56
N LEU A 357 16.25 3.41 -19.72
CA LEU A 357 16.40 2.47 -18.61
C LEU A 357 17.76 2.55 -17.95
N THR A 358 18.82 2.79 -18.73
CA THR A 358 20.17 2.97 -18.18
C THR A 358 20.27 4.31 -17.45
N LEU A 359 19.75 5.38 -18.05
CA LEU A 359 19.74 6.73 -17.46
C LEU A 359 18.87 6.80 -16.20
N SER A 360 17.78 6.03 -16.11
CA SER A 360 16.93 6.00 -14.91
C SER A 360 17.62 5.41 -13.68
N LEU A 361 18.75 4.72 -13.83
CA LEU A 361 19.54 4.21 -12.71
C LEU A 361 20.32 5.34 -12.00
N ILE A 362 20.68 6.40 -12.71
CA ILE A 362 21.46 7.52 -12.17
C ILE A 362 20.73 8.22 -11.00
N PRO A 363 19.48 8.69 -11.13
CA PRO A 363 18.80 9.34 -10.02
C PRO A 363 18.56 8.39 -8.83
N VAL A 364 18.33 7.09 -9.09
CA VAL A 364 18.19 6.07 -8.04
C VAL A 364 19.51 5.95 -7.25
N PHE A 365 20.63 5.83 -7.97
CA PHE A 365 21.96 5.79 -7.38
C PHE A 365 22.24 7.06 -6.55
N ILE A 366 21.93 8.24 -7.10
CA ILE A 366 22.17 9.51 -6.40
C ILE A 366 21.36 9.58 -5.09
N VAL A 367 20.05 9.29 -5.14
CA VAL A 367 19.20 9.33 -3.94
C VAL A 367 19.66 8.33 -2.87
N LEU A 368 20.14 7.16 -3.28
CA LEU A 368 20.55 6.11 -2.37
C LEU A 368 21.90 6.41 -1.69
N PHE A 369 22.88 6.91 -2.44
CA PHE A 369 24.25 7.07 -1.92
C PHE A 369 24.60 8.49 -1.47
N PHE A 370 23.82 9.51 -1.86
CA PHE A 370 24.09 10.89 -1.49
C PHE A 370 22.93 11.50 -0.70
N PRO A 371 23.21 12.18 0.42
CA PRO A 371 22.17 12.81 1.22
C PRO A 371 21.53 13.95 0.45
N LEU A 372 20.23 13.84 0.22
CA LEU A 372 19.41 14.84 -0.46
C LEU A 372 18.36 15.40 0.48
N ASN A 373 18.08 16.69 0.31
CA ASN A 373 17.00 17.37 1.01
C ASN A 373 15.73 17.35 0.15
N PHE A 374 14.70 16.68 0.66
CA PHE A 374 13.38 16.56 0.05
C PHE A 374 12.38 17.60 0.56
N ASN A 375 12.83 18.68 1.18
CA ASN A 375 11.99 19.82 1.56
C ASN A 375 11.11 20.31 0.40
N SER A 376 11.63 20.31 -0.84
CA SER A 376 10.85 20.72 -2.02
C SER A 376 9.74 19.72 -2.40
N PHE A 377 9.84 18.47 -1.95
CA PHE A 377 8.95 17.37 -2.35
C PHE A 377 7.96 16.93 -1.25
N SER A 378 8.30 17.12 0.02
CA SER A 378 7.42 16.75 1.15
C SER A 378 7.27 17.87 2.18
N ASN A 379 6.04 18.01 2.71
CA ASN A 379 5.78 18.83 3.90
C ASN A 379 6.05 18.06 5.19
N ASN A 380 6.02 16.72 5.13
CA ASN A 380 6.18 15.85 6.27
C ASN A 380 7.63 15.89 6.77
N PRO A 381 7.88 16.32 8.03
CA PRO A 381 9.23 16.44 8.58
C PRO A 381 10.03 15.14 8.53
N PHE A 382 9.35 13.99 8.65
CA PHE A 382 9.96 12.66 8.64
C PHE A 382 10.39 12.17 7.26
N MET A 383 10.05 12.91 6.20
CA MET A 383 10.34 12.56 4.80
C MET A 383 11.10 13.67 4.08
N ARG A 384 11.80 14.53 4.85
CA ARG A 384 12.60 15.66 4.32
C ARG A 384 14.04 15.30 3.98
N LYS A 385 14.53 14.14 4.43
CA LYS A 385 15.88 13.66 4.11
C LYS A 385 15.78 12.30 3.43
N SER A 386 16.62 12.07 2.43
CA SER A 386 16.76 10.76 1.81
C SER A 386 17.21 9.70 2.82
N SER A 387 16.77 8.47 2.61
CA SER A 387 17.32 7.31 3.27
C SER A 387 18.55 6.84 2.52
N ASN A 388 19.73 7.01 3.13
CA ASN A 388 20.98 6.70 2.47
C ASN A 388 21.58 5.37 2.92
N PHE A 389 22.25 4.71 1.98
CA PHE A 389 23.05 3.51 2.24
C PHE A 389 24.38 3.89 2.91
N SER A 390 24.82 3.05 3.84
CA SER A 390 26.13 3.18 4.50
C SER A 390 26.92 1.87 4.35
N VAL A 391 28.26 1.95 4.42
CA VAL A 391 29.13 0.76 4.26
C VAL A 391 28.85 -0.31 5.33
N SER A 392 28.44 0.08 6.54
CA SER A 392 28.05 -0.88 7.58
C SER A 392 26.84 -1.75 7.18
N ASN A 393 25.99 -1.23 6.29
CA ASN A 393 24.80 -1.96 5.82
C ASN A 393 25.14 -3.16 4.92
N ILE A 394 26.38 -3.27 4.43
CA ILE A 394 26.84 -4.44 3.65
C ILE A 394 26.78 -5.72 4.50
N VAL A 395 27.14 -5.61 5.77
CA VAL A 395 27.19 -6.75 6.69
C VAL A 395 25.95 -6.78 7.58
N PHE A 396 25.55 -5.62 8.10
CA PHE A 396 24.43 -5.51 9.04
C PHE A 396 23.38 -4.54 8.50
N PRO A 397 22.24 -5.04 7.99
CA PRO A 397 21.12 -4.19 7.61
C PRO A 397 20.73 -3.25 8.76
N TYR A 398 20.40 -2.01 8.40
CA TYR A 398 19.93 -1.01 9.36
C TYR A 398 18.70 -1.51 10.12
N LYS A 399 18.48 -0.99 11.33
CA LYS A 399 17.34 -1.38 12.15
C LYS A 399 15.99 -1.01 11.51
N ASN A 400 14.94 -1.75 11.85
CA ASN A 400 13.60 -1.57 11.28
C ASN A 400 12.97 -0.21 11.56
N THR A 401 13.48 0.57 12.53
CA THR A 401 13.02 1.93 12.84
C THR A 401 14.07 2.95 12.46
N LYS A 402 13.65 4.08 11.89
CA LYS A 402 14.54 5.23 11.72
C LYS A 402 14.71 6.07 13.00
N SER A 403 13.85 5.86 14.00
CA SER A 403 13.87 6.63 15.23
C SER A 403 14.84 6.05 16.28
N ASN A 404 15.43 6.93 17.08
CA ASN A 404 16.25 6.59 18.26
C ASN A 404 15.50 6.90 19.57
N THR A 405 14.18 7.06 19.52
CA THR A 405 13.36 7.45 20.67
C THR A 405 13.43 6.41 21.79
N ALA A 406 13.66 6.89 23.02
CA ALA A 406 13.57 6.09 24.22
C ALA A 406 12.11 5.85 24.61
N PHE A 407 11.86 4.75 25.32
CA PHE A 407 10.53 4.36 25.78
C PHE A 407 10.45 4.38 27.31
N ILE A 408 9.27 4.69 27.83
CA ILE A 408 8.93 4.59 29.25
C ILE A 408 7.73 3.66 29.39
N THR A 409 7.80 2.76 30.37
CA THR A 409 6.67 1.90 30.72
C THR A 409 5.72 2.65 31.64
N LEU A 410 4.43 2.63 31.29
CA LEU A 410 3.35 3.29 32.01
C LEU A 410 2.26 2.27 32.36
N THR A 411 1.57 2.52 33.46
CA THR A 411 0.44 1.71 33.91
C THR A 411 -0.85 2.51 33.83
N LEU A 412 -1.88 1.92 33.21
CA LEU A 412 -3.23 2.47 33.12
C LEU A 412 -4.25 1.37 33.41
N GLY A 413 -4.84 1.38 34.60
CA GLY A 413 -5.75 0.31 35.02
C GLY A 413 -5.03 -1.04 35.02
N ASN A 414 -5.53 -2.00 34.24
CA ASN A 414 -4.89 -3.32 34.07
C ASN A 414 -3.91 -3.41 32.90
N LEU A 415 -3.62 -2.30 32.20
CA LEU A 415 -2.71 -2.24 31.06
C LEU A 415 -1.36 -1.66 31.49
N ASN A 416 -0.29 -2.43 31.31
CA ASN A 416 1.09 -1.92 31.30
C ASN A 416 1.54 -1.79 29.85
N TYR A 417 2.05 -0.62 29.45
CA TYR A 417 2.44 -0.35 28.06
C TYR A 417 3.65 0.56 27.97
N ASP A 418 4.42 0.38 26.89
CA ASP A 418 5.52 1.27 26.55
C ASP A 418 5.01 2.46 25.72
N SER A 419 5.45 3.65 26.10
CA SER A 419 5.21 4.89 25.36
C SER A 419 6.53 5.54 24.97
N PRO A 420 6.66 6.09 23.75
CA PRO A 420 7.79 6.93 23.40
C PRO A 420 7.87 8.14 24.35
N VAL A 421 9.07 8.46 24.84
CA VAL A 421 9.33 9.60 25.73
C VAL A 421 9.24 10.92 24.96
N ASN A 422 9.92 10.97 23.82
CA ASN A 422 9.88 12.11 22.92
C ASN A 422 8.95 11.77 21.76
N ASN A 423 7.74 12.28 21.85
CA ASN A 423 6.71 11.97 20.89
C ASN A 423 6.92 12.78 19.61
N ASP A 424 7.47 12.14 18.57
CA ASP A 424 7.76 12.85 17.33
C ASP A 424 6.46 13.19 16.55
N PHE A 425 5.39 12.38 16.69
CA PHE A 425 4.06 12.65 16.13
C PHE A 425 2.95 11.78 16.77
N PHE A 426 1.70 12.24 16.70
CA PHE A 426 0.54 11.66 17.42
C PHE A 426 0.31 10.14 17.26
N TRP A 427 0.53 9.59 16.06
CA TRP A 427 0.36 8.15 15.79
C TRP A 427 1.67 7.35 15.86
N GLY A 428 2.74 7.92 16.43
CA GLY A 428 4.05 7.30 16.50
C GLY A 428 4.15 6.27 17.62
N ASN A 429 4.62 5.07 17.29
CA ASN A 429 4.95 4.01 18.26
C ASN A 429 6.38 3.47 18.10
N GLY A 430 7.00 3.65 16.92
CA GLY A 430 8.35 3.19 16.64
C GLY A 430 8.54 1.70 16.92
N ASP A 431 9.70 1.35 17.49
CA ASP A 431 10.14 -0.01 17.75
C ASP A 431 10.07 -0.41 19.25
N GLY A 432 9.16 0.21 20.02
CA GLY A 432 8.95 -0.10 21.44
C GLY A 432 8.54 -1.56 21.69
N VAL A 433 8.66 -2.01 22.95
CA VAL A 433 8.29 -3.38 23.38
C VAL A 433 6.76 -3.49 23.46
N LEU A 434 6.22 -4.68 23.16
CA LEU A 434 4.78 -4.90 23.23
C LEU A 434 4.28 -4.95 24.68
N PRO A 435 3.11 -4.37 24.99
CA PRO A 435 2.30 -3.51 24.12
C PRO A 435 2.89 -2.08 24.06
N CYS A 436 3.02 -1.51 22.85
CA CYS A 436 3.52 -0.15 22.66
C CYS A 436 2.42 0.76 22.12
N VAL A 437 2.19 1.89 22.79
CA VAL A 437 1.25 2.92 22.34
C VAL A 437 1.63 4.29 22.89
N ASN A 438 1.42 5.31 22.08
CA ASN A 438 1.62 6.70 22.46
C ASN A 438 0.69 7.14 23.61
N LYS A 439 1.26 7.60 24.72
CA LYS A 439 0.50 8.17 25.85
C LYS A 439 -0.42 9.32 25.42
N ASP A 440 0.04 10.20 24.53
CA ASP A 440 -0.74 11.36 24.08
C ASP A 440 -2.00 10.93 23.33
N GLN A 441 -1.93 9.82 22.59
CA GLN A 441 -3.09 9.24 21.94
C GLN A 441 -4.10 8.72 22.96
N ILE A 442 -3.66 7.99 23.99
CA ILE A 442 -4.54 7.49 25.04
C ILE A 442 -5.22 8.65 25.77
N GLU A 443 -4.46 9.67 26.18
CA GLU A 443 -5.01 10.83 26.88
C GLU A 443 -5.99 11.62 26.00
N TYR A 444 -5.75 11.71 24.70
CA TYR A 444 -6.71 12.28 23.74
C TYR A 444 -8.04 11.51 23.74
N PHE A 445 -8.01 10.18 23.59
CA PHE A 445 -9.24 9.38 23.58
C PHE A 445 -9.96 9.38 24.93
N LYS A 446 -9.22 9.38 26.04
CA LYS A 446 -9.76 9.54 27.38
C LYS A 446 -10.50 10.88 27.53
N LYS A 447 -9.88 11.98 27.08
CA LYS A 447 -10.43 13.34 27.20
C LYS A 447 -11.64 13.58 26.29
N HIS A 448 -11.59 13.10 25.05
CA HIS A 448 -12.58 13.44 24.02
C HIS A 448 -13.67 12.37 23.83
N PHE A 449 -13.42 11.13 24.23
CA PHE A 449 -14.35 10.00 24.04
C PHE A 449 -14.65 9.23 25.33
N ASN A 450 -14.14 9.68 26.49
CA ASN A 450 -14.28 9.01 27.78
C ASN A 450 -13.91 7.51 27.71
N THR A 451 -12.93 7.16 26.87
CA THR A 451 -12.59 5.76 26.58
C THR A 451 -11.10 5.53 26.77
N ILE A 452 -10.75 4.42 27.40
CA ILE A 452 -9.35 3.96 27.52
C ILE A 452 -9.22 2.48 27.09
N PRO A 453 -8.08 2.07 26.50
CA PRO A 453 -7.82 0.67 26.24
C PRO A 453 -7.56 -0.07 27.55
N GLN A 454 -8.14 -1.26 27.71
CA GLN A 454 -7.86 -2.18 28.81
C GLN A 454 -7.65 -3.59 28.29
N MET A 455 -6.86 -4.39 29.01
CA MET A 455 -6.67 -5.81 28.68
C MET A 455 -7.93 -6.60 29.04
N ARG A 456 -8.28 -7.59 28.22
CA ARG A 456 -9.46 -8.44 28.44
C ARG A 456 -9.28 -9.43 29.59
N THR A 457 -8.05 -9.88 29.80
CA THR A 457 -7.63 -10.75 30.92
C THR A 457 -6.24 -10.27 31.38
N ASN A 458 -5.52 -11.09 32.15
CA ASN A 458 -4.13 -10.80 32.51
C ASN A 458 -3.11 -11.23 31.44
N ASP A 459 -3.55 -11.86 30.35
CA ASP A 459 -2.71 -12.28 29.22
C ASP A 459 -2.90 -11.34 28.02
N LEU A 460 -1.80 -10.79 27.48
CA LEU A 460 -1.81 -9.93 26.30
C LEU A 460 -2.42 -10.62 25.06
N LYS A 461 -2.29 -11.95 24.98
CA LYS A 461 -2.82 -12.74 23.86
C LYS A 461 -4.34 -12.70 23.77
N ASP A 462 -5.02 -12.54 24.91
CA ASP A 462 -6.48 -12.48 24.95
C ASP A 462 -7.02 -11.14 24.42
N GLY A 463 -6.16 -10.12 24.40
CA GLY A 463 -6.37 -8.86 23.70
C GLY A 463 -7.01 -7.76 24.53
N PHE A 464 -7.63 -6.81 23.83
CA PHE A 464 -8.00 -5.51 24.38
C PHE A 464 -9.47 -5.18 24.12
N TYR A 465 -10.02 -4.30 24.94
CA TYR A 465 -11.32 -3.69 24.75
C TYR A 465 -11.28 -2.20 25.12
N ALA A 466 -12.25 -1.45 24.62
CA ALA A 466 -12.47 -0.06 25.00
C ALA A 466 -13.30 0.01 26.29
N LYS A 467 -12.70 0.48 27.39
CA LYS A 467 -13.42 0.75 28.64
C LYS A 467 -14.00 2.16 28.60
N ASP A 468 -15.33 2.23 28.65
CA ASP A 468 -16.09 3.46 28.80
C ASP A 468 -16.02 3.95 30.26
N LEU A 469 -15.52 5.16 30.47
CA LEU A 469 -15.36 5.80 31.76
C LEU A 469 -16.61 6.57 32.21
N SER A 470 -17.60 6.73 31.33
CA SER A 470 -18.89 7.35 31.68
C SER A 470 -19.84 6.37 32.38
N LYS A 471 -19.63 5.07 32.21
CA LYS A 471 -20.41 4.00 32.83
C LYS A 471 -19.70 3.55 34.12
N LYS A 472 -20.35 3.78 35.26
CA LYS A 472 -19.86 3.33 36.58
C LYS A 472 -19.94 1.83 36.73
#